data_AF-A0A0C1GQH0-F1
#
_entry.id   AF-A0A0C1GQH0-F1
#
_cell.length_a   1.000
_cell.length_b   1.000
_cell.length_c   1.000
_cell.angle_alpha   90.00
_cell.angle_beta   90.00
_cell.angle_gamma   90.00
#
_symmetry.space_group_name_H-M   'P 1'
#
loop_
_entity.id
_entity.type
_entity.pdbx_description
1 polymer ?
#
loop_
_entity_poly.entity_id
_entity_poly.type
_entity_poly.pdbx_seq_one_letter_code
_entity_poly.pdbx_strand_id
1 'polypeptide(L)'
;MENQQSQRNALPFDIIEEEAKLAHSIHRDEFRFINQAAIEASATAAKALLITNGGAVIAMLGFVATISGGNGDVRLDIYAASDALIWFASGVAASILVSLLAYLVHYFQAEAEAAKTYSWNYPYVIQLKGSERFWRARNYTHLIAVITAVAALICFVKGIVAVSDLIATATTVGGANCHGQFGGWWFFCQS
;
A
#
# COMPACT_ATOMS: atom_id res chain seq x y z
N MET A 1 42.58 -4.04 5.61
CA MET A 1 41.93 -3.61 6.87
C MET A 1 42.86 -3.73 8.08
N GLU A 2 43.80 -4.67 8.09
CA GLU A 2 44.74 -4.89 9.21
C GLU A 2 45.58 -3.64 9.59
N ASN A 3 46.01 -2.85 8.60
CA ASN A 3 46.80 -1.63 8.85
C ASN A 3 46.02 -0.54 9.61
N GLN A 4 44.71 -0.41 9.38
CA GLN A 4 43.88 0.58 10.09
C GLN A 4 43.56 0.19 11.54
N GLN A 5 43.52 -1.11 11.84
CA GLN A 5 43.36 -1.60 13.21
C GLN A 5 44.60 -1.28 14.03
N SER A 6 45.79 -1.51 13.45
CA SER A 6 47.08 -1.24 14.11
C SER A 6 47.25 0.25 14.45
N GLN A 7 46.91 1.15 13.52
CA GLN A 7 46.95 2.59 13.77
C GLN A 7 45.96 3.04 14.85
N ARG A 8 44.77 2.45 14.92
CA ARG A 8 43.77 2.80 15.95
C ARG A 8 44.14 2.31 17.34
N ASN A 9 44.79 1.16 17.45
CA ASN A 9 45.25 0.66 18.74
C ASN A 9 46.33 1.55 19.39
N ALA A 10 46.96 2.46 18.63
CA ALA A 10 47.90 3.44 19.15
C ALA A 10 47.24 4.72 19.68
N LEU A 11 45.94 4.90 19.47
CA LEU A 11 45.20 6.06 19.97
C LEU A 11 44.98 5.96 21.48
N PRO A 12 44.95 7.09 22.20
CA PRO A 12 44.55 7.11 23.60
C PRO A 12 43.10 6.63 23.77
N PHE A 13 42.82 6.00 24.91
CA PHE A 13 41.54 5.38 25.23
C PHE A 13 40.34 6.34 25.08
N ASP A 14 40.50 7.60 25.50
CA ASP A 14 39.44 8.61 25.45
C ASP A 14 38.93 8.87 24.03
N ILE A 15 39.83 8.84 23.03
CA ILE A 15 39.47 9.03 21.61
C ILE A 15 38.67 7.83 21.10
N ILE A 16 39.07 6.61 21.48
CA ILE A 16 38.37 5.38 21.07
C ILE A 16 36.96 5.35 21.67
N GLU A 17 36.80 5.78 22.92
CA GLU A 17 35.50 5.87 23.58
C GLU A 17 34.59 6.90 22.88
N GLU A 18 35.12 8.07 22.53
CA GLU A 18 34.38 9.11 21.80
C GLU A 18 33.95 8.63 20.41
N GLU A 19 34.85 8.01 19.64
CA GLU A 19 34.54 7.42 18.34
C GLU A 19 33.43 6.36 18.44
N ALA A 20 33.51 5.48 19.44
CA ALA A 20 32.52 4.44 19.66
C ALA A 20 31.14 5.03 19.99
N LYS A 21 31.07 6.02 20.88
CA LYS A 21 29.83 6.74 21.21
C LYS A 21 29.23 7.41 19.98
N LEU A 22 30.06 8.09 19.20
CA LEU A 22 29.63 8.75 17.96
C LEU A 22 29.10 7.75 16.93
N ALA A 23 29.79 6.61 16.76
CA ALA A 23 29.34 5.56 15.86
C ALA A 23 28.01 4.95 16.32
N HIS A 24 27.82 4.74 17.62
CA HIS A 24 26.55 4.24 18.17
C HIS A 24 25.41 5.24 17.99
N SER A 25 25.67 6.54 18.19
CA SER A 25 24.65 7.59 18.02
C SER A 25 24.26 7.73 16.56
N ILE A 26 25.23 7.83 15.64
CA ILE A 26 24.97 7.91 14.19
C ILE A 26 24.14 6.72 13.73
N HIS A 27 24.53 5.49 14.11
CA HIS A 27 23.81 4.28 13.69
C HIS A 27 22.36 4.26 14.23
N ARG A 28 22.14 4.69 15.47
CA ARG A 28 20.79 4.76 16.07
C ARG A 28 19.94 5.83 15.40
N ASP A 29 20.50 7.00 15.14
CA ASP A 29 19.78 8.12 14.55
C ASP A 29 19.43 7.83 13.08
N GLU A 30 20.36 7.27 12.32
CA GLU A 30 20.13 6.82 10.95
C GLU A 30 19.02 5.76 10.90
N PHE A 31 19.10 4.73 11.75
CA PHE A 31 18.07 3.70 11.80
C PHE A 31 16.70 4.28 12.14
N ARG A 32 16.62 5.15 13.17
CA ARG A 32 15.37 5.80 13.57
C ARG A 32 14.79 6.65 12.44
N PHE A 33 15.63 7.42 11.76
CA PHE A 33 15.22 8.28 10.66
C PHE A 33 14.64 7.46 9.49
N ILE A 34 15.37 6.44 9.02
CA ILE A 34 14.93 5.60 7.91
C ILE A 34 13.66 4.82 8.28
N ASN A 35 13.62 4.24 9.48
CA ASN A 35 12.47 3.46 9.94
C ASN A 35 11.22 4.33 10.08
N GLN A 36 11.35 5.54 10.64
CA GLN A 36 10.24 6.48 10.75
C GLN A 36 9.70 6.89 9.38
N ALA A 37 10.60 7.25 8.45
CA ALA A 37 10.21 7.61 7.08
C ALA A 37 9.50 6.44 6.37
N ALA A 38 9.97 5.21 6.56
CA ALA A 38 9.33 4.01 6.00
C ALA A 38 7.95 3.73 6.62
N ILE A 39 7.79 3.91 7.93
CA ILE A 39 6.49 3.79 8.61
C ILE A 39 5.50 4.81 8.06
N GLU A 40 5.90 6.08 7.97
CA GLU A 40 5.04 7.15 7.46
C GLU A 40 4.64 6.94 6.00
N ALA A 41 5.59 6.54 5.15
CA ALA A 41 5.31 6.21 3.76
C ALA A 41 4.34 5.04 3.62
N SER A 42 4.55 3.95 4.38
CA SER A 42 3.67 2.78 4.37
C SER A 42 2.25 3.09 4.87
N ALA A 43 2.13 3.89 5.93
CA ALA A 43 0.85 4.32 6.47
C ALA A 43 0.10 5.23 5.47
N THR A 44 0.81 6.11 4.77
CA THR A 44 0.24 6.98 3.73
C THR A 44 -0.29 6.16 2.55
N ALA A 45 0.50 5.20 2.06
CA ALA A 45 0.09 4.31 0.97
C ALA A 45 -1.14 3.46 1.34
N ALA A 46 -1.15 2.88 2.54
CA ALA A 46 -2.28 2.11 3.05
C ALA A 46 -3.57 2.94 3.15
N LYS A 47 -3.47 4.17 3.68
CA LYS A 47 -4.61 5.11 3.74
C LYS A 47 -5.12 5.47 2.36
N ALA A 48 -4.22 5.75 1.41
CA ALA A 48 -4.60 6.07 0.04
C ALA A 48 -5.38 4.92 -0.62
N LEU A 49 -4.91 3.67 -0.46
CA LEU A 49 -5.60 2.48 -0.95
C LEU A 49 -6.98 2.31 -0.32
N LEU A 50 -7.08 2.45 1.00
CA LEU A 50 -8.36 2.32 1.71
C LEU A 50 -9.36 3.40 1.28
N ILE A 51 -8.93 4.66 1.19
CA ILE A 51 -9.79 5.78 0.77
C ILE A 51 -10.25 5.59 -0.68
N THR A 52 -9.35 5.17 -1.57
CA THR A 52 -9.67 4.97 -3.00
C THR A 52 -10.67 3.84 -3.18
N ASN A 53 -10.41 2.68 -2.56
CA ASN A 53 -11.30 1.53 -2.64
C ASN A 53 -12.64 1.78 -1.94
N GLY A 54 -12.61 2.30 -0.72
CA GLY A 54 -13.83 2.59 0.06
C GLY A 54 -14.68 3.70 -0.56
N GLY A 55 -14.05 4.76 -1.06
CA GLY A 55 -14.73 5.85 -1.75
C GLY A 55 -15.44 5.38 -3.02
N ALA A 56 -14.81 4.49 -3.80
CA ALA A 56 -15.44 3.90 -4.99
C ALA A 56 -16.68 3.05 -4.63
N VAL A 57 -16.63 2.23 -3.57
CA VAL A 57 -17.80 1.48 -3.08
C VAL A 57 -18.94 2.41 -2.71
N ILE A 58 -18.67 3.45 -1.93
CA ILE A 58 -19.69 4.40 -1.47
C ILE A 58 -20.32 5.14 -2.66
N ALA A 59 -19.50 5.60 -3.60
CA ALA A 59 -19.97 6.24 -4.83
C ALA A 59 -20.86 5.31 -5.65
N MET A 60 -20.46 4.05 -5.79
CA MET A 60 -21.22 3.03 -6.51
C MET A 60 -22.56 2.74 -5.83
N LEU A 61 -22.59 2.58 -4.51
CA LEU A 61 -23.83 2.39 -3.74
C LEU A 61 -24.78 3.58 -3.89
N GLY A 62 -24.24 4.81 -3.86
CA GLY A 62 -25.02 6.03 -4.11
C GLY A 62 -25.64 6.06 -5.51
N PHE A 63 -24.90 5.64 -6.53
CA PHE A 63 -25.39 5.52 -7.89
C PHE A 63 -26.51 4.48 -8.01
N VAL A 64 -26.32 3.29 -7.44
CA VAL A 64 -27.34 2.23 -7.41
C VAL A 64 -28.60 2.70 -6.68
N ALA A 65 -28.44 3.35 -5.52
CA ALA A 65 -29.57 3.90 -4.76
C ALA A 65 -30.36 4.93 -5.58
N THR A 66 -29.66 5.84 -6.26
CA THR A 66 -30.28 6.88 -7.10
C THR A 66 -31.07 6.27 -8.27
N ILE A 67 -30.53 5.25 -8.94
CA ILE A 67 -31.24 4.56 -10.02
C ILE A 67 -32.45 3.79 -9.48
N SER A 68 -32.30 3.11 -8.35
CA SER A 68 -33.39 2.30 -7.77
C SER A 68 -34.58 3.13 -7.28
N GLY A 69 -34.36 4.41 -6.94
CA GLY A 69 -35.41 5.34 -6.50
C GLY A 69 -36.10 6.10 -7.64
N GLY A 70 -35.60 6.02 -8.87
CA GLY A 70 -36.20 6.71 -10.01
C GLY A 70 -37.41 5.95 -10.56
N ASN A 71 -38.51 6.63 -10.84
CA ASN A 71 -39.71 6.05 -11.49
C ASN A 71 -39.51 5.68 -12.98
N GLY A 72 -38.27 5.50 -13.43
CA GLY A 72 -37.94 5.20 -14.82
C GLY A 72 -37.88 3.69 -15.08
N ASP A 73 -38.20 3.27 -16.31
CA ASP A 73 -38.13 1.87 -16.80
C ASP A 73 -36.70 1.29 -16.87
N VAL A 74 -35.71 1.96 -16.27
CA VAL A 74 -34.31 1.52 -16.26
C VAL A 74 -34.15 0.37 -15.27
N ARG A 75 -34.25 -0.86 -15.76
CA ARG A 75 -33.99 -2.07 -14.97
C ARG A 75 -32.48 -2.25 -14.84
N LEU A 76 -31.91 -1.85 -13.70
CA LEU A 76 -30.53 -2.13 -13.38
C LEU A 76 -30.35 -3.65 -13.13
N ASP A 77 -29.33 -4.25 -13.73
CA ASP A 77 -28.94 -5.62 -13.39
C ASP A 77 -28.24 -5.62 -12.02
N ILE A 78 -29.01 -5.96 -10.98
CA ILE A 78 -28.55 -6.04 -9.59
C ILE A 78 -27.40 -7.05 -9.46
N TYR A 79 -27.39 -8.12 -10.26
CA TYR A 79 -26.33 -9.12 -10.20
C TYR A 79 -24.99 -8.55 -10.67
N ALA A 80 -24.98 -7.84 -11.81
CA ALA A 80 -23.79 -7.18 -12.32
C ALA A 80 -23.27 -6.08 -11.37
N ALA A 81 -24.17 -5.32 -10.74
CA ALA A 81 -23.78 -4.35 -9.71
C ALA A 81 -23.20 -5.03 -8.46
N SER A 82 -23.74 -6.18 -8.05
CA SER A 82 -23.21 -6.92 -6.90
C SER A 82 -21.81 -7.48 -7.14
N ASP A 83 -21.50 -7.91 -8.37
CA ASP A 83 -20.18 -8.45 -8.72
C ASP A 83 -19.09 -7.37 -8.61
N ALA A 84 -19.35 -6.17 -9.15
CA ALA A 84 -18.44 -5.03 -9.00
C ALA A 84 -18.25 -4.62 -7.53
N LEU A 85 -19.31 -4.66 -6.70
CA LEU A 85 -19.19 -4.40 -5.26
C LEU A 85 -18.29 -5.42 -4.55
N ILE A 86 -18.35 -6.70 -4.94
CA ILE A 86 -17.47 -7.75 -4.39
C ILE A 86 -16.01 -7.48 -4.74
N TRP A 87 -15.71 -7.06 -5.99
CA TRP A 87 -14.36 -6.68 -6.39
C TRP A 87 -13.81 -5.51 -5.58
N PHE A 88 -14.61 -4.46 -5.34
CA PHE A 88 -14.15 -3.36 -4.49
C PHE A 88 -14.02 -3.76 -3.01
N ALA A 89 -14.96 -4.54 -2.46
CA ALA A 89 -14.90 -5.01 -1.08
C ALA A 89 -13.66 -5.88 -0.83
N SER A 90 -13.32 -6.77 -1.76
CA SER A 90 -12.08 -7.55 -1.70
C SER A 90 -10.83 -6.66 -1.77
N GLY A 91 -10.85 -5.58 -2.57
CA GLY A 91 -9.80 -4.57 -2.60
C GLY A 91 -9.63 -3.84 -1.25
N VAL A 92 -10.72 -3.48 -0.57
CA VAL A 92 -10.69 -2.90 0.78
C VAL A 92 -10.09 -3.89 1.78
N ALA A 93 -10.55 -5.14 1.79
CA ALA A 93 -10.03 -6.17 2.69
C ALA A 93 -8.53 -6.41 2.48
N ALA A 94 -8.07 -6.47 1.22
CA ALA A 94 -6.66 -6.57 0.88
C ALA A 94 -5.86 -5.35 1.35
N SER A 95 -6.43 -4.13 1.27
CA SER A 95 -5.78 -2.90 1.77
C SER A 95 -5.56 -2.91 3.29
N ILE A 96 -6.53 -3.45 4.04
CA ILE A 96 -6.39 -3.65 5.49
C ILE A 96 -5.28 -4.68 5.76
N LEU A 97 -5.25 -5.77 5.01
CA LEU A 97 -4.19 -6.79 5.14
C LEU A 97 -2.80 -6.22 4.83
N VAL A 98 -2.66 -5.35 3.83
CA VAL A 98 -1.41 -4.63 3.55
C VAL A 98 -0.96 -3.81 4.76
N SER A 99 -1.89 -3.12 5.43
CA SER A 99 -1.57 -2.34 6.64
C SER A 99 -1.04 -3.23 7.77
N LEU A 100 -1.66 -4.39 7.97
CA LEU A 100 -1.22 -5.38 8.96
C LEU A 100 0.16 -5.95 8.61
N LEU A 101 0.40 -6.29 7.34
CA LEU A 101 1.68 -6.80 6.88
C LEU A 101 2.79 -5.75 6.97
N ALA A 102 2.48 -4.48 6.68
CA ALA A 102 3.42 -3.37 6.86
C ALA A 102 3.83 -3.23 8.33
N TYR A 103 2.88 -3.33 9.26
CA TYR A 103 3.19 -3.37 10.70
C TYR A 103 4.14 -4.52 11.05
N LEU A 104 3.89 -5.73 10.53
CA LEU A 104 4.76 -6.88 10.77
C LEU A 104 6.16 -6.71 10.19
N VAL A 105 6.30 -6.07 9.02
CA VAL A 105 7.62 -5.73 8.44
C VAL A 105 8.41 -4.82 9.39
N HIS A 106 7.77 -3.78 9.92
CA HIS A 106 8.39 -2.84 10.87
C HIS A 106 8.71 -3.52 12.21
N TYR A 107 7.86 -4.44 12.67
CA TYR A 107 8.10 -5.25 13.86
C TYR A 107 9.36 -6.11 13.70
N PHE A 108 9.48 -6.87 12.60
CA PHE A 108 10.67 -7.70 12.36
C PHE A 108 11.93 -6.87 12.12
N GLN A 109 11.79 -5.67 11.54
CA GLN A 109 12.89 -4.73 11.42
C GLN A 109 13.39 -4.27 12.80
N ALA A 110 12.48 -3.91 13.70
CA ALA A 110 12.83 -3.50 15.06
C ALA A 110 13.53 -4.64 15.83
N GLU A 111 13.03 -5.88 15.74
CA GLU A 111 13.66 -7.06 16.34
C GLU A 111 15.05 -7.36 15.74
N ALA A 112 15.21 -7.23 14.42
CA ALA A 112 16.49 -7.43 13.75
C ALA A 112 17.56 -6.42 14.21
N GLU A 113 17.15 -5.19 14.53
CA GLU A 113 18.02 -4.14 15.07
C GLU A 113 18.27 -4.30 16.57
N ALA A 114 17.25 -4.73 17.35
CA ALA A 114 17.40 -5.05 18.77
C ALA A 114 18.39 -6.21 18.99
N ALA A 115 18.54 -7.11 18.01
CA ALA A 115 19.51 -8.19 18.03
C ALA A 115 20.97 -7.74 17.75
N LYS A 116 21.24 -6.45 17.51
CA LYS A 116 22.61 -5.94 17.34
C LYS A 116 23.25 -5.65 18.69
N THR A 117 24.52 -6.04 18.84
CA THR A 117 25.30 -5.71 20.05
C THR A 117 26.26 -4.57 19.75
N TYR A 118 26.29 -3.59 20.64
CA TYR A 118 27.21 -2.48 20.62
C TYR A 118 28.51 -2.86 21.33
N SER A 119 29.62 -2.78 20.62
CA SER A 119 30.97 -3.07 21.11
C SER A 119 31.79 -1.79 21.15
N TRP A 120 32.65 -1.66 22.16
CA TRP A 120 33.66 -0.58 22.23
C TRP A 120 34.86 -0.84 21.32
N ASN A 121 35.05 -2.09 20.89
CA ASN A 121 36.08 -2.46 19.93
C ASN A 121 35.51 -2.40 18.52
N TYR A 122 36.28 -1.85 17.59
CA TYR A 122 35.94 -1.85 16.16
C TYR A 122 35.84 -3.30 15.62
N PRO A 123 34.77 -3.67 14.90
CA PRO A 123 33.62 -2.84 14.50
C PRO A 123 32.65 -2.55 15.65
N TYR A 124 32.27 -1.28 15.82
CA TYR A 124 31.48 -0.81 16.98
C TYR A 124 30.06 -1.38 17.04
N VAL A 125 29.56 -1.94 15.93
CA VAL A 125 28.25 -2.59 15.83
C VAL A 125 28.43 -3.99 15.26
N ILE A 126 28.06 -5.01 16.03
CA ILE A 126 28.22 -6.41 15.65
C ILE A 126 26.83 -7.03 15.45
N GLN A 127 26.62 -7.68 14.30
CA GLN A 127 25.40 -8.44 14.04
C GLN A 127 25.52 -9.83 14.65
N LEU A 128 24.56 -10.23 15.49
CA LEU A 128 24.51 -11.59 16.03
C LEU A 128 24.00 -12.56 14.96
N LYS A 129 24.54 -13.79 14.96
CA LYS A 129 24.10 -14.88 14.06
C LYS A 129 22.60 -15.20 14.17
N GLY A 130 21.96 -14.87 15.30
CA GLY A 130 20.51 -15.01 15.48
C GLY A 130 19.67 -14.05 14.63
N SER A 131 20.24 -12.91 14.21
CA SER A 131 19.53 -11.86 13.47
C SER A 131 19.09 -12.30 12.06
N GLU A 132 19.78 -13.27 11.44
CA GLU A 132 19.46 -13.73 10.08
C GLU A 132 18.03 -14.25 9.91
N ARG A 133 17.45 -14.84 10.97
CA ARG A 133 16.08 -15.35 10.93
C ARG A 133 15.07 -14.21 10.79
N PHE A 134 15.27 -13.13 11.54
CA PHE A 134 14.41 -11.94 11.47
C PHE A 134 14.57 -11.20 10.14
N TRP A 135 15.78 -11.13 9.58
CA TRP A 135 16.02 -10.59 8.24
C TRP A 135 15.28 -11.37 7.15
N ARG A 136 15.31 -12.70 7.21
CA ARG A 136 14.54 -13.55 6.30
C ARG A 136 13.05 -13.35 6.47
N ALA A 137 12.55 -13.38 7.71
CA ALA A 137 11.13 -13.14 8.01
C ALA A 137 10.65 -11.79 7.48
N ARG A 138 11.41 -10.71 7.74
CA ARG A 138 11.15 -9.37 7.21
C ARG A 138 11.01 -9.36 5.69
N ASN A 139 11.96 -9.99 4.98
CA ASN A 139 11.95 -10.01 3.51
C ASN A 139 10.75 -10.80 2.97
N TYR A 140 10.37 -11.92 3.60
CA TYR A 140 9.17 -12.68 3.22
C TYR A 140 7.89 -11.87 3.46
N THR A 141 7.73 -11.27 4.65
CA THR A 141 6.55 -10.45 4.96
C THR A 141 6.45 -9.24 4.03
N HIS A 142 7.58 -8.61 3.70
CA HIS A 142 7.62 -7.50 2.76
C HIS A 142 7.19 -7.93 1.35
N LEU A 143 7.68 -9.07 0.85
CA LEU A 143 7.25 -9.60 -0.44
C LEU A 143 5.74 -9.89 -0.48
N ILE A 144 5.20 -10.51 0.57
CA ILE A 144 3.76 -10.78 0.69
C ILE A 144 2.96 -9.47 0.75
N ALA A 145 3.45 -8.46 1.47
CA ALA A 145 2.82 -7.15 1.54
C ALA A 145 2.71 -6.49 0.16
N VAL A 146 3.80 -6.51 -0.62
CA VAL A 146 3.83 -5.96 -1.98
C VAL A 146 2.88 -6.71 -2.90
N ILE A 147 2.89 -8.05 -2.89
CA ILE A 147 1.98 -8.87 -3.70
C ILE A 147 0.52 -8.57 -3.34
N THR A 148 0.21 -8.44 -2.05
CA THR A 148 -1.15 -8.13 -1.58
C THR A 148 -1.59 -6.73 -2.00
N ALA A 149 -0.69 -5.75 -1.97
CA ALA A 149 -0.97 -4.39 -2.44
C ALA A 149 -1.26 -4.35 -3.95
N VAL A 150 -0.49 -5.09 -4.74
CA VAL A 150 -0.72 -5.24 -6.19
C VAL A 150 -2.05 -5.96 -6.44
N ALA A 151 -2.36 -7.01 -5.69
CA ALA A 151 -3.65 -7.71 -5.80
C ALA A 151 -4.83 -6.78 -5.47
N ALA A 152 -4.73 -5.94 -4.44
CA ALA A 152 -5.74 -4.93 -4.10
C ALA A 152 -5.97 -3.96 -5.27
N LEU A 153 -4.89 -3.49 -5.90
CA LEU A 153 -4.96 -2.61 -7.07
C LEU A 153 -5.62 -3.29 -8.28
N ILE A 154 -5.31 -4.57 -8.52
CA ILE A 154 -5.95 -5.34 -9.60
C ILE A 154 -7.45 -5.49 -9.34
N CYS A 155 -7.86 -5.77 -8.10
CA CYS A 155 -9.27 -5.85 -7.73
C CYS A 155 -10.01 -4.52 -7.97
N PHE A 156 -9.36 -3.40 -7.65
CA PHE A 156 -9.88 -2.06 -7.93
C PHE A 156 -10.12 -1.83 -9.44
N VAL A 157 -9.13 -2.13 -10.27
CA VAL A 157 -9.24 -1.97 -11.74
C VAL A 157 -10.35 -2.85 -12.30
N LYS A 158 -10.46 -4.11 -11.83
CA LYS A 158 -11.56 -5.00 -12.22
C LYS A 158 -12.93 -4.46 -11.84
N GLY A 159 -13.05 -3.89 -10.63
CA GLY A 159 -14.27 -3.22 -10.19
C GLY A 159 -14.68 -2.08 -11.12
N ILE A 160 -13.73 -1.25 -11.57
CA ILE A 160 -13.99 -0.16 -12.53
C ILE A 160 -14.48 -0.70 -13.88
N VAL A 161 -13.84 -1.75 -14.40
CA VAL A 161 -14.24 -2.35 -15.69
C VAL A 161 -15.66 -2.90 -15.60
N ALA A 162 -15.98 -3.62 -14.53
CA ALA A 162 -17.33 -4.17 -14.32
C ALA A 162 -18.41 -3.06 -14.22
N VAL A 163 -18.11 -1.93 -13.56
CA VAL A 163 -19.00 -0.76 -13.53
C VAL A 163 -19.17 -0.15 -14.94
N SER A 164 -18.09 -0.08 -15.71
CA SER A 164 -18.12 0.49 -17.07
C SER A 164 -18.98 -0.35 -18.01
N ASP A 165 -18.88 -1.67 -17.93
CA ASP A 165 -19.68 -2.62 -18.71
C ASP A 165 -21.18 -2.55 -18.34
N LEU A 166 -21.47 -2.36 -17.05
CA LEU A 166 -22.84 -2.13 -16.56
C LEU A 166 -23.45 -0.86 -17.17
N ILE A 167 -22.70 0.25 -17.22
CA ILE A 167 -23.15 1.52 -17.80
C ILE A 167 -23.32 1.40 -19.33
N ALA A 168 -22.39 0.72 -20.01
CA ALA A 168 -22.48 0.50 -21.45
C ALA A 168 -23.73 -0.32 -21.84
N THR A 169 -24.07 -1.32 -21.03
CA THR A 169 -25.27 -2.14 -21.23
C THR A 169 -26.55 -1.34 -20.95
N ALA A 170 -26.56 -0.49 -19.91
CA ALA A 170 -27.71 0.35 -19.59
C ALA A 170 -28.02 1.38 -20.69
N THR A 171 -26.99 1.93 -21.34
CA THR A 171 -27.16 2.94 -22.41
C THR A 171 -27.60 2.33 -23.75
N THR A 172 -27.16 1.12 -24.09
CA THR A 172 -27.54 0.45 -25.34
C THR A 172 -29.00 0.01 -25.37
N VAL A 173 -29.57 -0.43 -24.24
CA VAL A 173 -30.99 -0.81 -24.15
C VAL A 173 -31.92 0.41 -24.31
N GLY A 174 -31.48 1.60 -23.91
CA GLY A 174 -32.24 2.85 -24.10
C GLY A 174 -32.23 3.39 -25.53
N GLY A 175 -31.36 2.89 -26.42
CA GLY A 175 -31.19 3.40 -27.78
C GLY A 175 -31.98 2.67 -28.87
N ALA A 176 -32.68 1.58 -28.55
CA ALA A 176 -33.20 0.64 -29.55
C ALA A 176 -34.47 1.10 -30.33
N ASN A 177 -34.94 2.34 -30.21
CA ASN A 177 -36.11 2.81 -30.99
C ASN A 177 -36.11 4.29 -31.43
N CYS A 178 -34.94 4.90 -31.60
CA CYS A 178 -34.84 6.16 -32.32
C CYS A 178 -34.10 5.94 -33.65
N HIS A 179 -34.73 5.17 -34.56
CA HIS A 179 -34.40 5.19 -35.98
C HIS A 179 -34.90 6.52 -36.60
N GLY A 180 -34.47 7.64 -36.02
CA GLY A 180 -34.59 8.98 -36.56
C GLY A 180 -33.24 9.31 -37.18
N GLN A 181 -33.22 9.32 -38.50
CA GLN A 181 -32.09 9.60 -39.38
C GLN A 181 -31.43 10.95 -39.05
N PHE A 182 -30.49 11.00 -38.10
CA PHE A 182 -29.71 12.21 -37.81
C PHE A 182 -28.45 12.28 -38.68
N GLY A 183 -28.67 12.71 -39.92
CA GLY A 183 -27.65 13.43 -40.67
C GLY A 183 -27.57 14.86 -40.13
N GLY A 184 -26.57 15.12 -39.29
CA GLY A 184 -26.08 16.49 -39.06
C GLY A 184 -26.43 17.10 -37.71
N TRP A 185 -25.44 17.02 -36.81
CA TRP A 185 -24.97 18.11 -35.95
C TRP A 185 -25.86 18.68 -34.80
N TRP A 186 -25.15 18.78 -33.65
CA TRP A 186 -25.28 19.69 -32.50
C TRP A 186 -26.39 19.49 -31.46
N PHE A 187 -25.93 19.17 -30.25
CA PHE A 187 -26.18 19.93 -29.01
C PHE A 187 -27.45 20.78 -28.98
N PHE A 188 -28.43 20.35 -28.18
CA PHE A 188 -29.02 21.08 -27.04
C PHE A 188 -30.26 20.30 -26.61
N CYS A 189 -30.23 19.69 -25.43
CA CYS A 189 -31.45 19.29 -24.75
C CYS A 189 -31.59 20.21 -23.54
N GLN A 190 -32.39 21.25 -23.72
CA GLN A 190 -32.86 22.13 -22.66
C GLN A 190 -34.02 21.40 -21.93
N SER A 191 -34.08 21.62 -20.61
CA SER A 191 -34.96 21.02 -19.60
C SER A 191 -36.42 20.84 -19.98
#